data_AF-A0A6F9D7J2-F1
#
_entry.id   AF-A0A6F9D7J2-F1
#
_cell.length_a   1.000
_cell.length_b   1.000
_cell.length_c   1.000
_cell.angle_alpha   90.00
_cell.angle_beta   90.00
_cell.angle_gamma   90.00
#
_symmetry.space_group_name_H-M   'P 1'
#
loop_
_entity.id
_entity.type
_entity.pdbx_description
1 polymer ?
#
loop_
_entity_poly.entity_id
_entity_poly.type
_entity_poly.pdbx_seq_one_letter_code
_entity_poly.pdbx_strand_id
1 'polypeptide(L)'
;MEDTDSLDEIRSSGGMEKLLSFSVEQNASAPVQANTAKAIARAAKNVENGKILHEQEVEKTLITMIGGTDEQVIVAGCQAIASLSDNLAAKDTFGKSEGIPPLITLLSSESGHVREAATLALANLTLNNTNNSNEVVNAGGVEQLLTLLQYNKESVVVNSAACLINMAHDINIRYFGQDHYC
;
A
#
# COMPACT_ATOMS: atom_id res chain seq x y z
N MET A 1 9.11 -24.27 8.64
CA MET A 1 8.88 -25.42 7.73
C MET A 1 7.41 -25.82 7.69
N GLU A 2 6.55 -25.37 8.62
CA GLU A 2 5.10 -25.71 8.63
C GLU A 2 4.20 -24.71 7.85
N ASP A 3 4.65 -23.47 7.61
CA ASP A 3 3.83 -22.46 6.92
C ASP A 3 3.75 -22.65 5.40
N THR A 4 4.71 -23.34 4.78
CA THR A 4 4.76 -23.53 3.31
C THR A 4 3.74 -24.56 2.82
N ASP A 5 3.53 -25.64 3.58
CA ASP A 5 2.64 -26.74 3.18
C ASP A 5 1.16 -26.34 3.25
N SER A 6 0.78 -25.54 4.26
CA SER A 6 -0.60 -25.09 4.46
C SER A 6 -1.10 -24.15 3.35
N LEU A 7 -0.18 -23.49 2.63
CA LEU A 7 -0.50 -22.48 1.62
C LEU A 7 -0.43 -23.03 0.19
N ASP A 8 0.43 -24.04 -0.07
CA ASP A 8 0.31 -24.86 -1.28
C ASP A 8 -1.06 -25.57 -1.34
N GLU A 9 -1.65 -25.92 -0.19
CA GLU A 9 -3.04 -26.40 -0.09
C GLU A 9 -4.08 -25.30 -0.36
N ILE A 10 -3.89 -24.06 0.14
CA ILE A 10 -4.79 -22.92 -0.17
C ILE A 10 -4.73 -22.55 -1.67
N ARG A 11 -3.54 -22.63 -2.28
CA ARG A 11 -3.36 -22.43 -3.73
C ARG A 11 -4.02 -23.57 -4.52
N SER A 12 -3.76 -24.82 -4.15
CA SER A 12 -4.31 -26.00 -4.83
C SER A 12 -5.83 -26.15 -4.64
N SER A 13 -6.42 -25.50 -3.64
CA SER A 13 -7.86 -25.49 -3.38
C SER A 13 -8.63 -24.32 -4.02
N GLY A 14 -7.94 -23.38 -4.70
CA GLY A 14 -8.56 -22.16 -5.23
C GLY A 14 -9.08 -21.22 -4.12
N GLY A 15 -8.57 -21.37 -2.90
CA GLY A 15 -9.04 -20.61 -1.73
C GLY A 15 -8.71 -19.12 -1.84
N MET A 16 -7.55 -18.78 -2.40
CA MET A 16 -7.16 -17.39 -2.61
C MET A 16 -8.04 -16.68 -3.64
N GLU A 17 -8.36 -17.34 -4.75
CA GLU A 17 -9.24 -16.82 -5.80
C GLU A 17 -10.66 -16.56 -5.25
N LYS A 18 -11.16 -17.45 -4.39
CA LYS A 18 -12.42 -17.24 -3.66
C LYS A 18 -12.34 -16.07 -2.68
N LEU A 19 -11.23 -15.90 -1.96
CA LEU A 19 -11.06 -14.74 -1.08
C LEU A 19 -11.08 -13.44 -1.88
N LEU A 20 -10.40 -13.42 -3.04
CA LEU A 20 -10.41 -12.27 -3.94
C LEU A 20 -11.79 -12.04 -4.56
N SER A 21 -12.57 -13.07 -4.88
CA SER A 21 -13.93 -12.88 -5.38
C SER A 21 -14.82 -12.16 -4.35
N PHE A 22 -14.69 -12.47 -3.06
CA PHE A 22 -15.41 -11.77 -2.00
C PHE A 22 -15.02 -10.30 -1.81
N SER A 23 -13.88 -9.86 -2.34
CA SER A 23 -13.49 -8.44 -2.26
C SER A 23 -14.27 -7.56 -3.24
N VAL A 24 -14.61 -8.09 -4.42
CA VAL A 24 -15.25 -7.39 -5.55
C VAL A 24 -16.70 -7.80 -5.78
N GLU A 25 -17.20 -8.82 -5.07
CA GLU A 25 -18.61 -9.19 -5.10
C GLU A 25 -19.49 -8.02 -4.61
N GLN A 26 -20.46 -7.60 -5.43
CA GLN A 26 -21.37 -6.47 -5.16
C GLN A 26 -22.21 -6.62 -3.88
N ASN A 27 -22.26 -7.83 -3.30
CA ASN A 27 -23.02 -8.14 -2.09
C ASN A 27 -22.13 -8.47 -0.87
N ALA A 28 -20.81 -8.34 -0.99
CA ALA A 28 -19.92 -8.58 0.14
C ALA A 28 -20.07 -7.46 1.18
N SER A 29 -20.40 -7.83 2.42
CA SER A 29 -20.47 -6.86 3.51
C SER A 29 -19.08 -6.28 3.83
N ALA A 30 -19.03 -5.04 4.30
CA ALA A 30 -17.77 -4.40 4.71
C ALA A 30 -16.90 -5.25 5.66
N PRO A 31 -17.46 -5.98 6.66
CA PRO A 31 -16.66 -6.90 7.47
C PRO A 31 -16.02 -8.05 6.69
N VAL A 32 -16.69 -8.57 5.66
CA VAL A 32 -16.15 -9.63 4.80
C VAL A 32 -14.97 -9.08 3.99
N GLN A 33 -15.16 -7.93 3.33
CA GLN A 33 -14.10 -7.26 2.59
C GLN A 33 -12.89 -6.94 3.49
N ALA A 34 -13.13 -6.35 4.66
CA ALA A 34 -12.06 -6.03 5.61
C ALA A 34 -11.32 -7.28 6.12
N ASN A 35 -12.04 -8.39 6.35
CA ASN A 35 -11.42 -9.65 6.74
C ASN A 35 -10.61 -10.28 5.60
N THR A 36 -11.07 -10.14 4.34
CA THR A 36 -10.30 -10.53 3.16
C THR A 36 -8.99 -9.75 3.08
N ALA A 37 -9.02 -8.42 3.18
CA ALA A 37 -7.79 -7.62 3.18
C ALA A 37 -6.85 -7.99 4.33
N LYS A 38 -7.37 -8.26 5.54
CA LYS A 38 -6.55 -8.75 6.66
C LYS A 38 -5.92 -10.11 6.39
N ALA A 39 -6.65 -11.02 5.74
CA ALA A 39 -6.13 -12.32 5.34
C ALA A 39 -4.99 -12.16 4.32
N ILE A 40 -5.16 -11.29 3.32
CA ILE A 40 -4.14 -10.91 2.35
C ILE A 40 -2.92 -10.31 3.05
N ALA A 41 -3.11 -9.36 3.97
CA ALA A 41 -2.03 -8.72 4.72
C ALA A 41 -1.19 -9.74 5.50
N ARG A 42 -1.85 -10.74 6.10
CA ARG A 42 -1.17 -11.83 6.82
C ARG A 42 -0.42 -12.75 5.87
N ALA A 43 -1.04 -13.13 4.76
CA ALA A 43 -0.39 -13.94 3.74
C ALA A 43 0.85 -13.25 3.18
N ALA A 44 0.78 -11.94 2.91
CA ALA A 44 1.85 -11.13 2.35
C ALA A 44 3.13 -11.06 3.20
N LYS A 45 3.05 -11.33 4.51
CA LYS A 45 4.23 -11.36 5.39
C LYS A 45 5.21 -12.49 5.07
N ASN A 46 4.74 -13.53 4.38
CA ASN A 46 5.62 -14.56 3.85
C ASN A 46 6.04 -14.15 2.42
N VAL A 47 7.35 -14.09 2.18
CA VAL A 47 7.93 -13.66 0.90
C VAL A 47 7.45 -14.52 -0.28
N GLU A 48 7.29 -15.83 -0.08
CA GLU A 48 6.83 -16.75 -1.12
C GLU A 48 5.37 -16.49 -1.49
N ASN A 49 4.53 -16.20 -0.50
CA ASN A 49 3.15 -15.79 -0.71
C ASN A 49 3.06 -14.45 -1.42
N GLY A 50 3.96 -13.51 -1.11
CA GLY A 50 3.99 -12.20 -1.78
C GLY A 50 4.08 -12.34 -3.30
N LYS A 51 4.84 -13.32 -3.80
CA LYS A 51 4.93 -13.59 -5.25
C LYS A 51 3.62 -14.14 -5.82
N ILE A 52 2.97 -15.06 -5.11
CA ILE A 52 1.69 -15.64 -5.53
C ILE A 52 0.59 -14.56 -5.54
N LEU A 53 0.55 -13.70 -4.52
CA LEU A 53 -0.39 -12.59 -4.44
C LEU A 53 -0.19 -11.60 -5.60
N HIS A 54 1.06 -11.32 -5.96
CA HIS A 54 1.38 -10.51 -7.13
C HIS A 54 0.88 -11.15 -8.45
N GLU A 55 1.10 -12.45 -8.63
CA GLU A 55 0.62 -13.20 -9.80
C GLU A 55 -0.92 -13.22 -9.92
N GLN A 56 -1.62 -13.02 -8.80
CA GLN A 56 -3.09 -12.98 -8.71
C GLN A 56 -3.66 -11.55 -8.79
N GLU A 57 -2.86 -10.55 -9.15
CA GLU A 57 -3.26 -9.14 -9.29
C GLU A 57 -3.93 -8.54 -8.04
N VAL A 58 -3.48 -8.97 -6.86
CA VAL A 58 -4.01 -8.53 -5.57
C VAL A 58 -3.88 -7.02 -5.38
N GLU A 59 -2.88 -6.39 -6.00
CA GLU A 59 -2.68 -4.94 -5.98
C GLU A 59 -3.90 -4.20 -6.53
N LYS A 60 -4.47 -4.64 -7.65
CA LYS A 60 -5.67 -4.01 -8.25
C LYS A 60 -6.90 -4.13 -7.34
N THR A 61 -7.02 -5.29 -6.69
CA THR A 61 -8.07 -5.53 -5.70
C THR A 61 -7.93 -4.55 -4.54
N LEU A 62 -6.73 -4.41 -3.98
CA LEU A 62 -6.49 -3.50 -2.86
C LEU A 62 -6.67 -2.03 -3.23
N ILE A 63 -6.30 -1.63 -4.46
CA ILE A 63 -6.56 -0.27 -4.98
C ILE A 63 -8.07 0.00 -5.03
N THR A 64 -8.86 -0.98 -5.46
CA THR A 64 -10.33 -0.86 -5.47
C THR A 64 -10.89 -0.72 -4.05
N MET A 65 -10.35 -1.48 -3.09
CA MET A 65 -10.80 -1.45 -1.70
C MET A 65 -10.52 -0.12 -1.00
N ILE A 66 -9.35 0.49 -1.23
CA ILE A 66 -9.01 1.80 -0.66
C ILE A 66 -9.79 2.96 -1.31
N GLY A 67 -10.35 2.74 -2.52
CA GLY A 67 -11.27 3.67 -3.17
C GLY A 67 -12.72 3.57 -2.69
N GLY A 68 -13.01 2.67 -1.74
CA GLY A 68 -14.34 2.51 -1.15
C GLY A 68 -14.74 3.65 -0.19
N THR A 69 -15.91 3.49 0.44
CA THR A 69 -16.43 4.46 1.42
C THR A 69 -16.40 3.94 2.86
N ASP A 70 -16.24 2.64 3.07
CA ASP A 70 -16.22 2.04 4.39
C ASP A 70 -14.83 2.14 5.04
N GLU A 71 -14.77 2.77 6.21
CA GLU A 71 -13.53 2.98 6.96
C GLU A 71 -12.79 1.67 7.27
N GLN A 72 -13.49 0.60 7.63
CA GLN A 72 -12.83 -0.66 8.01
C GLN A 72 -12.18 -1.32 6.80
N VAL A 73 -12.85 -1.24 5.64
CA VAL A 73 -12.34 -1.75 4.37
C VAL A 73 -11.11 -0.96 3.93
N ILE A 74 -11.17 0.37 3.99
CA ILE A 74 -10.05 1.25 3.61
C ILE A 74 -8.84 1.02 4.52
N VAL A 75 -9.04 0.97 5.84
CA VAL A 75 -7.97 0.73 6.81
C VAL A 75 -7.33 -0.65 6.57
N ALA A 76 -8.14 -1.70 6.40
CA ALA A 76 -7.64 -3.04 6.13
C ALA A 76 -6.88 -3.10 4.79
N GLY A 77 -7.38 -2.43 3.75
CA GLY A 77 -6.72 -2.30 2.45
C GLY A 77 -5.36 -1.64 2.57
N CYS A 78 -5.27 -0.49 3.25
CA CYS A 78 -4.01 0.21 3.49
C CYS A 78 -2.99 -0.65 4.26
N GLN A 79 -3.45 -1.38 5.28
CA GLN A 79 -2.59 -2.30 6.04
C GLN A 79 -2.08 -3.46 5.19
N ALA A 80 -2.93 -3.99 4.29
CA ALA A 80 -2.52 -5.04 3.34
C ALA A 80 -1.47 -4.52 2.36
N ILE A 81 -1.65 -3.31 1.83
CA ILE A 81 -0.68 -2.64 0.95
C ILE A 81 0.66 -2.43 1.67
N ALA A 82 0.62 -1.94 2.92
CA ALA A 82 1.82 -1.75 3.73
C ALA A 82 2.59 -3.06 3.97
N SER A 83 1.87 -4.19 4.09
CA SER A 83 2.47 -5.53 4.27
C SER A 83 3.01 -6.11 2.95
N LEU A 84 2.30 -5.91 1.85
CA LEU A 84 2.75 -6.32 0.51
C LEU A 84 3.95 -5.53 0.02
N SER A 85 4.14 -4.34 0.56
CA SER A 85 5.27 -3.50 0.20
C SER A 85 6.59 -4.21 0.47
N ASP A 86 6.73 -5.17 1.39
CA ASP A 86 8.02 -5.88 1.52
C ASP A 86 8.46 -6.63 0.25
N ASN A 87 7.54 -6.87 -0.70
CA ASN A 87 7.84 -7.39 -2.03
C ASN A 87 8.03 -6.27 -3.07
N LEU A 88 9.23 -6.16 -3.64
CA LEU A 88 9.58 -5.14 -4.64
C LEU A 88 8.69 -5.18 -5.91
N ALA A 89 8.33 -6.37 -6.40
CA ALA A 89 7.49 -6.50 -7.59
C ALA A 89 6.05 -5.99 -7.34
N ALA A 90 5.54 -6.23 -6.14
CA ALA A 90 4.25 -5.71 -5.70
C ALA A 90 4.31 -4.18 -5.53
N LYS A 91 5.38 -3.63 -4.91
CA LYS A 91 5.58 -2.16 -4.81
C LYS A 91 5.54 -1.48 -6.18
N ASP A 92 6.30 -2.01 -7.13
CA ASP A 92 6.40 -1.44 -8.48
C ASP A 92 5.07 -1.51 -9.23
N THR A 93 4.38 -2.64 -9.11
CA THR A 93 3.08 -2.84 -9.76
C THR A 93 2.02 -1.94 -9.18
N PHE A 94 2.03 -1.74 -7.86
CA PHE A 94 1.11 -0.84 -7.18
C PHE A 94 1.27 0.61 -7.66
N GLY A 95 2.52 1.09 -7.77
CA GLY A 95 2.81 2.41 -8.35
C GLY A 95 2.35 2.56 -9.79
N LYS A 96 2.65 1.56 -10.64
CA LYS A 96 2.25 1.54 -12.07
C LYS A 96 0.74 1.44 -12.29
N SER A 97 0.00 0.94 -11.31
CA SER A 97 -1.45 0.73 -11.39
C SER A 97 -2.26 1.91 -10.82
N GLU A 98 -1.67 3.11 -10.75
CA GLU A 98 -2.30 4.32 -10.20
C GLU A 98 -2.76 4.15 -8.73
N GLY A 99 -2.07 3.31 -7.95
CA GLY A 99 -2.42 3.07 -6.56
C GLY A 99 -1.97 4.18 -5.59
N ILE A 100 -1.01 5.02 -5.98
CA ILE A 100 -0.46 6.10 -5.14
C ILE A 100 -1.45 7.27 -4.96
N PRO A 101 -2.09 7.83 -6.00
CA PRO A 101 -3.00 8.98 -5.83
C PRO A 101 -4.18 8.75 -4.86
N PRO A 102 -4.83 7.56 -4.82
CA PRO A 102 -5.82 7.26 -3.79
C PRO A 102 -5.26 7.36 -2.38
N LEU A 103 -4.06 6.81 -2.12
CA LEU A 103 -3.41 6.91 -0.80
C LEU A 103 -3.11 8.36 -0.42
N ILE A 104 -2.67 9.18 -1.39
CA ILE A 104 -2.46 10.62 -1.18
C ILE A 104 -3.75 11.32 -0.79
N THR A 105 -4.88 10.97 -1.40
CA THR A 105 -6.20 11.52 -1.02
C THR A 105 -6.58 11.14 0.41
N LEU A 106 -6.29 9.91 0.83
CA LEU A 106 -6.60 9.41 2.17
C LEU A 106 -5.79 10.07 3.29
N LEU A 107 -4.68 10.77 2.99
CA LEU A 107 -3.92 11.56 3.96
C LEU A 107 -4.73 12.71 4.57
N SER A 108 -5.74 13.18 3.84
CA SER A 108 -6.67 14.23 4.28
C SER A 108 -7.98 13.68 4.85
N SER A 109 -8.09 12.36 5.08
CA SER A 109 -9.31 11.75 5.62
C SER A 109 -9.63 12.27 7.03
N GLU A 110 -10.91 12.54 7.29
CA GLU A 110 -11.44 12.88 8.62
C GLU A 110 -11.23 11.75 9.64
N SER A 111 -11.14 10.49 9.18
CA SER A 111 -10.77 9.38 10.06
C SER A 111 -9.26 9.37 10.32
N GLY A 112 -8.89 9.54 11.59
CA GLY A 112 -7.50 9.39 12.03
C GLY A 112 -6.95 7.98 11.81
N HIS A 113 -7.79 6.94 11.77
CA HIS A 113 -7.37 5.56 11.50
C HIS A 113 -7.03 5.35 10.03
N VAL A 114 -7.88 5.85 9.13
CA VAL A 114 -7.63 5.82 7.67
C VAL A 114 -6.35 6.59 7.35
N ARG A 115 -6.23 7.80 7.90
CA ARG A 115 -5.06 8.66 7.71
C ARG A 115 -3.76 7.97 8.12
N GLU A 116 -3.74 7.38 9.31
CA GLU A 116 -2.58 6.64 9.82
C GLU A 116 -2.22 5.45 8.94
N ALA A 117 -3.21 4.65 8.55
CA ALA A 117 -2.99 3.47 7.72
C ALA A 117 -2.47 3.86 6.32
N ALA A 118 -3.03 4.91 5.72
CA ALA A 118 -2.56 5.42 4.42
C ALA A 118 -1.14 5.99 4.48
N THR A 119 -0.82 6.73 5.55
CA THR A 119 0.54 7.28 5.75
C THR A 119 1.57 6.16 5.92
N LEU A 120 1.23 5.10 6.66
CA LEU A 120 2.08 3.91 6.80
C LEU A 120 2.29 3.21 5.45
N ALA A 121 1.23 3.01 4.67
CA ALA A 121 1.32 2.39 3.36
C ALA A 121 2.26 3.16 2.43
N LEU A 122 2.16 4.49 2.38
CA LEU A 122 3.06 5.33 1.57
C LEU A 122 4.51 5.27 2.03
N ALA A 123 4.76 5.31 3.35
CA ALA A 123 6.12 5.18 3.88
C ALA A 123 6.76 3.85 3.44
N ASN A 124 6.01 2.75 3.46
CA ASN A 124 6.53 1.46 3.03
C ASN A 124 6.68 1.35 1.51
N LEU A 125 5.75 1.90 0.73
CA LEU A 125 5.79 1.89 -0.73
C LEU A 125 6.94 2.71 -1.31
N THR A 126 7.35 3.80 -0.64
CA THR A 126 8.46 4.67 -1.06
C THR A 126 9.83 4.12 -0.64
N LEU A 127 9.89 3.27 0.39
CA LEU A 127 11.16 2.73 0.89
C LEU A 127 11.91 1.95 -0.20
N ASN A 128 13.10 2.43 -0.57
CA ASN A 128 13.94 1.86 -1.64
C ASN A 128 13.20 1.71 -2.98
N ASN A 129 12.23 2.58 -3.28
CA ASN A 129 11.49 2.55 -4.54
C ASN A 129 11.35 3.96 -5.13
N THR A 130 12.33 4.33 -5.93
CA THR A 130 12.38 5.64 -6.56
C THR A 130 11.15 5.92 -7.42
N ASN A 131 10.61 4.93 -8.14
CA ASN A 131 9.41 5.13 -8.98
C ASN A 131 8.22 5.60 -8.13
N ASN A 132 7.93 4.88 -7.03
CA ASN A 132 6.87 5.25 -6.11
C ASN A 132 7.14 6.61 -5.43
N SER A 133 8.37 6.88 -5.03
CA SER A 133 8.78 8.20 -4.52
C SER A 133 8.43 9.33 -5.49
N ASN A 134 8.66 9.12 -6.79
CA ASN A 134 8.35 10.11 -7.82
C ASN A 134 6.84 10.25 -8.06
N GLU A 135 6.10 9.15 -8.02
CA GLU A 135 4.64 9.20 -8.13
C GLU A 135 4.01 9.95 -6.96
N VAL A 136 4.54 9.82 -5.74
CA VAL A 136 4.10 10.64 -4.60
C VAL A 136 4.32 12.12 -4.86
N VAL A 137 5.46 12.51 -5.43
CA VAL A 137 5.74 13.91 -5.81
C VAL A 137 4.78 14.37 -6.90
N ASN A 138 4.62 13.59 -7.97
CA ASN A 138 3.75 13.92 -9.11
C ASN A 138 2.27 14.06 -8.68
N ALA A 139 1.82 13.26 -7.72
CA ALA A 139 0.48 13.31 -7.16
C ALA A 139 0.27 14.43 -6.12
N GLY A 140 1.26 15.31 -5.90
CA GLY A 140 1.15 16.42 -4.94
C GLY A 140 1.21 15.97 -3.47
N GLY A 141 1.78 14.81 -3.19
CA GLY A 141 1.84 14.23 -1.86
C GLY A 141 2.76 14.96 -0.87
N VAL A 142 3.76 15.69 -1.37
CA VAL A 142 4.78 16.34 -0.51
C VAL A 142 4.15 17.35 0.44
N GLU A 143 3.26 18.22 -0.03
CA GLU A 143 2.62 19.24 0.80
C GLU A 143 1.72 18.63 1.89
N GLN A 144 1.02 17.55 1.55
CA GLN A 144 0.18 16.83 2.51
C GLN A 144 1.05 16.16 3.59
N LEU A 145 2.14 15.51 3.20
CA LEU A 145 3.08 14.88 4.14
C LEU A 145 3.72 15.92 5.07
N LEU A 146 4.14 17.07 4.54
CA LEU A 146 4.68 18.17 5.36
C LEU A 146 3.65 18.68 6.39
N THR A 147 2.38 18.79 6.00
CA THR A 147 1.29 19.16 6.91
C THR A 147 1.13 18.14 8.04
N LEU A 148 1.25 16.84 7.72
CA LEU A 148 1.16 15.75 8.71
C LEU A 148 2.29 15.72 9.73
N LEU A 149 3.42 16.42 9.50
CA LEU A 149 4.49 16.54 10.49
C LEU A 149 4.08 17.33 11.74
N GLN A 150 3.00 18.13 11.64
CA GLN A 150 2.45 18.91 12.75
C GLN A 150 1.22 18.23 13.37
N TYR A 151 0.91 17.00 12.98
CA TYR A 151 -0.25 16.27 13.46
C TYR A 151 -0.07 15.80 14.91
N ASN A 152 -1.17 15.65 15.65
CA ASN A 152 -1.16 15.33 17.08
C ASN A 152 -0.97 13.84 17.41
N LYS A 153 -0.71 12.99 16.40
CA LYS A 153 -0.48 11.56 16.55
C LYS A 153 0.92 11.18 16.08
N GLU A 154 1.74 10.71 17.01
CA GLU A 154 3.15 10.38 16.79
C GLU A 154 3.35 9.40 15.62
N SER A 155 2.56 8.34 15.52
CA SER A 155 2.69 7.35 14.44
C SER A 155 2.50 7.95 13.05
N VAL A 156 1.59 8.90 12.89
CA VAL A 156 1.37 9.61 11.63
C VAL A 156 2.57 10.51 11.31
N VAL A 157 3.08 11.24 12.30
CA VAL A 157 4.25 12.12 12.14
C VAL A 157 5.48 11.29 11.73
N VAL A 158 5.73 10.17 12.41
CA VAL A 158 6.85 9.26 12.12
C VAL A 158 6.74 8.68 10.71
N ASN A 159 5.57 8.17 10.33
CA ASN A 159 5.36 7.61 8.99
C ASN A 159 5.50 8.68 7.89
N SER A 160 4.99 9.88 8.14
CA SER A 160 5.13 11.00 7.20
C SER A 160 6.59 11.39 7.02
N ALA A 161 7.34 11.54 8.12
CA ALA A 161 8.76 11.82 8.10
C ALA A 161 9.56 10.72 7.37
N ALA A 162 9.25 9.45 7.63
CA ALA A 162 9.87 8.33 6.94
C ALA A 162 9.63 8.37 5.42
N CYS A 163 8.39 8.66 4.99
CA CYS A 163 8.05 8.83 3.58
C CYS A 163 8.86 9.98 2.94
N LEU A 164 8.94 11.14 3.61
CA LEU A 164 9.73 12.28 3.16
C LEU A 164 11.24 11.96 3.07
N ILE A 165 11.78 11.19 4.02
CA ILE A 165 13.18 10.74 4.01
C ILE A 165 13.44 9.82 2.82
N ASN A 166 12.57 8.84 2.60
CA ASN A 166 12.68 7.90 1.46
C ASN A 166 12.74 8.67 0.14
N MET A 167 11.82 9.63 -0.04
CA MET A 167 11.80 10.50 -1.22
C MET A 167 13.06 11.38 -1.32
N ALA A 168 13.55 11.94 -0.21
CA ALA A 168 14.73 12.82 -0.24
C ALA A 168 16.02 12.07 -0.59
N HIS A 169 16.18 10.83 -0.13
CA HIS A 169 17.30 9.96 -0.53
C HIS A 169 17.29 9.70 -2.04
N ASP A 170 16.12 9.59 -2.64
CA ASP A 170 15.95 9.35 -4.08
C ASP A 170 16.02 10.64 -4.94
N ILE A 171 15.49 11.77 -4.45
CA ILE A 171 15.44 13.06 -5.16
C ILE A 171 16.84 13.64 -5.38
N ASN A 172 17.78 13.39 -4.45
CA ASN A 172 19.17 13.80 -4.64
C ASN A 172 19.80 13.18 -5.90
N ILE A 173 19.35 12.01 -6.37
CA ILE A 173 19.85 11.42 -7.62
C ILE A 173 19.39 12.23 -8.84
N ARG A 174 18.26 12.94 -8.76
CA ARG A 174 17.67 13.69 -9.87
C ARG A 174 18.25 15.09 -10.04
N TYR A 175 18.62 15.76 -8.95
CA TYR A 175 19.24 17.10 -9.03
C TYR A 175 20.68 17.06 -9.56
N PHE A 176 21.45 16.00 -9.32
CA PHE A 176 22.79 15.87 -9.92
C PHE A 176 22.79 15.43 -11.40
N GLY A 177 21.64 15.05 -11.96
CA GLY A 177 21.51 14.54 -13.33
C GLY A 177 20.99 15.54 -14.37
N GLN A 178 20.51 16.73 -13.96
CA GLN A 178 19.95 17.73 -14.89
C GLN A 178 20.71 19.05 -14.99
N ASP A 179 21.78 19.25 -14.20
CA ASP A 179 22.58 20.51 -14.24
C ASP A 179 23.79 20.47 -15.20
N HIS A 180 23.84 19.52 -16.14
CA HIS A 180 24.92 19.46 -17.15
C HIS A 180 24.42 19.45 -18.59
N TYR A 181 23.71 20.52 -18.99
CA TYR A 181 23.72 21.00 -20.38
C TYR A 181 23.61 22.54 -20.41
N CYS A 182 24.76 23.20 -20.42
CA CYS A 182 24.99 24.47 -21.13
C CYS A 182 25.86 24.14 -22.34
#